data_AF-A0A925FST0-F1
#
_entry.id   AF-A0A925FST0-F1
#
_cell.length_a   1.000
_cell.length_b   1.000
_cell.length_c   1.000
_cell.angle_alpha   90.00
_cell.angle_beta   90.00
_cell.angle_gamma   90.00
#
_symmetry.space_group_name_H-M   'P 1'
#
loop_
_entity.id
_entity.type
_entity.pdbx_description
1 polymer ?
#
loop_
_entity_poly.entity_id
_entity_poly.type
_entity_poly.pdbx_seq_one_letter_code
_entity_poly.pdbx_strand_id
1 'polypeptide(L)'
;PGELQRLRLATQVHSNLFGVVYVLDEPSAGLHPADTRALLTALNLLKSSGNSLFVVEHELDVIRCADWIVDVGPLAGEKGGKVLYSGPPEGLREIKDSQTRIHLFNEEAFINNHKREPKGWLKLSGIKRNNLNDIDAAFPIGVFTSVTGVSGSGKSSLVSQVLVELVAEHLGHELESTEEESDGLEEVEVETIGGHIVSGMDQIKRLVLVDQKPIGRTPRSNLATYTGLFDNVRKLFASTKAAKARKYDAGRFSFNVAKGRCENCLGEGFVMVELLFLPSVYAPCSVCQGARYNEKTLEIKFNEKNIAEVLAMTVDSAWEFFAEEPSIQRSLTVLREVGLGYLRLGQSATELSGGEAQRIKLATELQRAQRGQSLYILDEPTTGLHPSDVEKLMTQLDNLVDAGNTVIAVEHDMRVVAGSDWVIDIGPGAGDEGGQIVFAGKPPELAKRKESLTAPFLSEFLDRKHSKC
;
A
#
# COMPACT_ATOMS: atom_id res chain seq x y z
N PRO A 1 -11.27 1.19 -0.07
CA PRO A 1 -11.59 1.67 1.30
C PRO A 1 -12.13 3.12 1.35
N GLY A 2 -11.42 4.06 0.69
CA GLY A 2 -11.79 5.48 0.71
C GLY A 2 -13.19 5.78 0.17
N GLU A 3 -13.65 5.13 -0.90
CA GLU A 3 -14.99 5.35 -1.45
C GLU A 3 -16.11 4.99 -0.47
N LEU A 4 -16.04 3.81 0.15
CA LEU A 4 -17.03 3.37 1.14
C LEU A 4 -17.06 4.31 2.36
N GLN A 5 -15.90 4.79 2.80
CA GLN A 5 -15.81 5.75 3.90
C GLN A 5 -16.42 7.10 3.52
N ARG A 6 -16.22 7.58 2.28
CA ARG A 6 -16.86 8.80 1.79
C ARG A 6 -18.37 8.65 1.63
N LEU A 7 -18.86 7.48 1.22
CA LEU A 7 -20.29 7.17 1.23
C LEU A 7 -20.86 7.22 2.65
N ARG A 8 -20.18 6.61 3.62
CA ARG A 8 -20.56 6.72 5.04
C ARG A 8 -20.54 8.18 5.50
N LEU A 9 -19.51 8.94 5.18
CA LEU A 9 -19.42 10.36 5.51
C LEU A 9 -20.61 11.14 4.95
N ALA A 10 -20.96 10.94 3.68
CA ALA A 10 -22.11 11.57 3.04
C ALA A 10 -23.43 11.24 3.77
N THR A 11 -23.63 10.00 4.20
CA THR A 11 -24.82 9.64 5.01
C THR A 11 -24.85 10.36 6.35
N GLN A 12 -23.70 10.57 6.99
CA GLN A 12 -23.60 11.24 8.29
C GLN A 12 -23.80 12.75 8.20
N VAL A 13 -23.42 13.38 7.09
CA VAL A 13 -23.71 14.81 6.87
C VAL A 13 -25.23 15.10 6.92
N HIS A 14 -26.07 14.11 6.60
CA HIS A 14 -27.53 14.22 6.64
C HIS A 14 -28.20 13.57 7.86
N SER A 15 -27.44 12.96 8.77
CA SER A 15 -28.00 12.21 9.90
C SER A 15 -28.52 13.08 11.05
N ASN A 16 -28.34 14.41 10.98
CA ASN A 16 -28.74 15.41 11.99
C ASN A 16 -28.22 15.12 13.41
N LEU A 17 -27.13 14.36 13.54
CA LEU A 17 -26.48 14.11 14.82
C LEU A 17 -25.79 15.38 15.34
N PHE A 18 -25.89 15.59 16.66
CA PHE A 18 -25.33 16.74 17.38
C PHE A 18 -24.58 16.27 18.63
N GLY A 19 -23.46 16.93 18.96
CA GLY A 19 -22.67 16.61 20.15
C GLY A 19 -21.92 15.28 20.06
N VAL A 20 -21.65 14.79 18.85
CA VAL A 20 -20.96 13.52 18.61
C VAL A 20 -19.49 13.78 18.26
N VAL A 21 -18.63 12.81 18.57
CA VAL A 21 -17.24 12.76 18.11
C VAL A 21 -17.16 11.80 16.92
N TYR A 22 -16.87 12.32 15.74
CA TYR A 22 -16.54 11.51 14.57
C TYR A 22 -15.05 11.20 14.59
N VAL A 23 -14.71 9.92 14.45
CA VAL A 23 -13.33 9.45 14.28
C VAL A 23 -13.22 8.92 12.85
N LEU A 24 -12.39 9.58 12.05
CA LEU A 24 -12.18 9.27 10.64
C LEU A 24 -10.74 8.82 10.45
N ASP A 25 -10.56 7.77 9.65
CA ASP A 25 -9.27 7.19 9.32
C ASP A 25 -8.98 7.44 7.84
N GLU A 26 -8.12 8.42 7.53
CA GLU A 26 -7.70 8.77 6.16
C GLU A 26 -8.83 8.97 5.13
N PRO A 27 -9.81 9.87 5.37
CA PRO A 27 -10.91 10.09 4.43
C PRO A 27 -10.47 10.61 3.04
N SER A 28 -9.25 11.17 2.93
CA SER A 28 -8.62 11.57 1.67
C SER A 28 -8.00 10.40 0.88
N ALA A 29 -7.93 9.18 1.42
CA ALA A 29 -7.32 8.03 0.75
C ALA A 29 -7.91 7.78 -0.65
N GLY A 30 -7.04 7.68 -1.66
CA GLY A 30 -7.41 7.47 -3.07
C GLY A 30 -8.24 8.62 -3.67
N LEU A 31 -8.11 9.82 -3.12
CA LEU A 31 -8.85 10.99 -3.59
C LEU A 31 -7.92 11.90 -4.40
N HIS A 32 -8.37 12.31 -5.57
CA HIS A 32 -7.62 13.26 -6.39
C HIS A 32 -7.62 14.64 -5.72
N PRO A 33 -6.53 15.43 -5.78
CA PRO A 33 -6.47 16.75 -5.15
C PRO A 33 -7.62 17.72 -5.50
N ALA A 34 -8.19 17.59 -6.71
CA ALA A 34 -9.37 18.34 -7.13
C ALA A 34 -10.60 18.10 -6.25
N ASP A 35 -10.75 16.88 -5.74
CA ASP A 35 -11.89 16.45 -4.94
C ASP A 35 -11.69 16.78 -3.45
N THR A 36 -10.45 17.08 -3.02
CA THR A 36 -10.12 17.31 -1.60
C THR A 36 -10.91 18.48 -1.01
N ARG A 37 -11.25 19.47 -1.83
CA ARG A 37 -12.10 20.60 -1.43
C ARG A 37 -13.52 20.16 -1.07
N ALA A 38 -14.09 19.18 -1.77
CA ALA A 38 -15.40 18.65 -1.45
C ALA A 38 -15.37 17.90 -0.11
N LEU A 39 -14.32 17.12 0.14
CA LEU A 39 -14.11 16.48 1.44
C LEU A 39 -14.01 17.52 2.57
N LEU A 40 -13.17 18.53 2.43
CA LEU A 40 -13.02 19.60 3.43
C LEU A 40 -14.33 20.34 3.70
N THR A 41 -15.15 20.55 2.66
CA THR A 41 -16.48 21.14 2.81
C THR A 41 -17.41 20.25 3.65
N ALA A 42 -17.43 18.94 3.38
CA ALA A 42 -18.20 17.98 4.16
C ALA A 42 -17.76 17.90 5.63
N LEU A 43 -16.44 17.90 5.89
CA LEU A 43 -15.89 17.92 7.24
C LEU A 43 -16.28 19.20 7.99
N ASN A 44 -16.22 20.36 7.31
CA ASN A 44 -16.64 21.64 7.90
C ASN A 44 -18.14 21.70 8.18
N LEU A 45 -18.98 21.12 7.32
CA LEU A 45 -20.42 20.99 7.56
C LEU A 45 -20.68 20.22 8.86
N LEU A 46 -20.10 19.01 9.01
CA LEU A 46 -20.22 18.20 10.23
C LEU A 46 -19.78 18.96 11.48
N LYS A 47 -18.65 19.67 11.40
CA LYS A 47 -18.12 20.50 12.49
C LYS A 47 -19.10 21.62 12.86
N SER A 48 -19.59 22.35 11.86
CA SER A 48 -20.50 23.49 12.04
C SER A 48 -21.86 23.08 12.61
N SER A 49 -22.27 21.82 12.42
CA SER A 49 -23.45 21.23 13.04
C SER A 49 -23.28 20.91 14.53
N GLY A 50 -22.17 21.30 15.17
CA GLY A 50 -21.95 21.12 16.61
C GLY A 50 -21.31 19.78 16.99
N ASN A 51 -20.51 19.21 16.09
CA ASN A 51 -19.79 17.96 16.32
C ASN A 51 -18.28 18.18 16.36
N SER A 52 -17.57 17.23 16.96
CA SER A 52 -16.10 17.18 16.96
C SER A 52 -15.61 16.15 15.96
N LEU A 53 -14.51 16.44 15.27
CA LEU A 53 -13.90 15.53 14.30
C LEU A 53 -12.45 15.25 14.71
N PHE A 54 -12.11 13.98 14.85
CA PHE A 54 -10.73 13.51 14.92
C PHE A 54 -10.44 12.75 13.64
N VAL A 55 -9.46 13.24 12.89
CA VAL A 55 -9.11 12.71 11.57
C VAL A 55 -7.65 12.29 11.59
N VAL A 56 -7.40 11.01 11.32
CA VAL A 56 -6.05 10.54 10.98
C VAL A 56 -5.81 10.87 9.52
N GLU A 57 -4.77 11.62 9.20
CA GLU A 57 -4.50 12.10 7.85
C GLU A 57 -3.00 12.17 7.55
N HIS A 58 -2.69 12.00 6.27
CA HIS A 58 -1.35 12.17 5.71
C HIS A 58 -1.33 13.18 4.56
N GLU A 59 -2.49 13.59 4.06
CA GLU A 59 -2.60 14.58 3.00
C GLU A 59 -2.33 15.99 3.53
N LEU A 60 -1.31 16.65 2.98
CA LEU A 60 -0.80 17.91 3.52
C LEU A 60 -1.83 19.03 3.39
N ASP A 61 -2.63 19.03 2.32
CA ASP A 61 -3.67 20.04 2.13
C ASP A 61 -4.79 19.93 3.16
N VAL A 62 -5.12 18.70 3.58
CA VAL A 62 -6.09 18.49 4.67
C VAL A 62 -5.49 18.93 6.00
N ILE A 63 -4.24 18.57 6.28
CA ILE A 63 -3.52 18.96 7.50
C ILE A 63 -3.40 20.48 7.62
N ARG A 64 -3.12 21.20 6.53
CA ARG A 64 -3.03 22.68 6.51
C ARG A 64 -4.33 23.36 6.93
N CYS A 65 -5.48 22.77 6.57
CA CYS A 65 -6.78 23.34 6.91
C CYS A 65 -7.31 22.89 8.28
N ALA A 66 -6.56 22.08 9.05
CA ALA A 66 -6.98 21.64 10.37
C ALA A 66 -6.96 22.78 11.40
N ASP A 67 -7.96 22.83 12.28
CA ASP A 67 -7.96 23.78 13.40
C ASP A 67 -6.88 23.43 14.44
N TRP A 68 -6.58 22.13 14.58
CA TRP A 68 -5.66 21.57 15.55
C TRP A 68 -5.01 20.32 14.98
N ILE A 69 -3.69 20.20 15.12
CA ILE A 69 -2.91 19.02 14.74
C ILE A 69 -2.34 18.35 15.99
N VAL A 70 -2.36 17.01 16.00
CA VAL A 70 -1.64 16.19 16.98
C VAL A 70 -0.61 15.37 16.21
N ASP A 71 0.67 15.72 16.34
CA ASP A 71 1.77 15.03 15.67
C ASP A 71 2.33 13.93 16.58
N VAL A 72 2.41 12.70 16.07
CA VAL A 72 2.85 11.51 16.82
C VAL A 72 4.11 10.97 16.18
N GLY A 73 5.15 10.71 16.98
CA GLY A 73 6.44 10.27 16.46
C GLY A 73 7.50 10.05 17.55
N PRO A 74 8.80 10.19 17.23
CA PRO A 74 9.36 10.64 15.95
C PRO A 74 9.40 9.62 14.82
N LEU A 75 9.19 8.33 15.12
CA LEU A 75 9.21 7.23 14.14
C LEU A 75 8.01 6.29 14.35
N ALA A 76 7.93 5.20 13.58
CA ALA A 76 6.91 4.17 13.75
C ALA A 76 7.27 3.14 14.84
N GLY A 77 6.26 2.41 15.33
CA GLY A 77 6.41 1.32 16.30
C GLY A 77 6.98 1.77 17.65
N GLU A 78 7.89 0.96 18.20
CA GLU A 78 8.49 1.17 19.53
C GLU A 78 9.34 2.45 19.64
N LYS A 79 9.80 2.97 18.49
CA LYS A 79 10.54 4.25 18.40
C LYS A 79 9.61 5.46 18.26
N GLY A 80 8.29 5.22 18.23
CA GLY A 80 7.23 6.21 18.10
C GLY A 80 6.36 6.34 19.36
N GLY A 81 5.06 6.58 19.13
CA GLY A 81 4.04 6.56 20.18
C GLY A 81 4.11 7.73 21.17
N LYS A 82 4.87 8.79 20.86
CA LYS A 82 4.93 10.01 21.66
C LYS A 82 4.25 11.15 20.92
N VAL A 83 3.45 11.92 21.63
CA VAL A 83 2.92 13.18 21.12
C VAL A 83 4.08 14.18 21.09
N LEU A 84 4.52 14.53 19.89
CA LEU A 84 5.56 15.54 19.68
C LEU A 84 4.98 16.96 19.80
N TYR A 85 3.74 17.13 19.33
CA TYR A 85 3.06 18.41 19.28
C TYR A 85 1.54 18.24 19.33
N SER A 86 0.86 19.21 19.95
CA SER A 86 -0.60 19.31 19.97
C SER A 86 -0.95 20.80 20.02
N GLY A 87 -1.47 21.32 18.92
CA GLY A 87 -1.77 22.75 18.76
C GLY A 87 -2.19 23.13 17.35
N PRO A 88 -2.36 24.42 17.04
CA PRO A 88 -2.62 24.89 15.67
C PRO A 88 -1.49 24.51 14.70
N PRO A 89 -1.77 24.21 13.41
CA PRO A 89 -0.76 23.72 12.47
C PRO A 89 0.54 24.54 12.39
N GLU A 90 0.45 25.87 12.42
CA GLU A 90 1.62 26.76 12.35
C GLU A 90 2.62 26.54 13.50
N GLY A 91 2.18 26.12 14.69
CA GLY A 91 3.10 25.86 15.80
C GLY A 91 3.99 24.63 15.58
N LEU A 92 3.68 23.77 14.61
CA LEU A 92 4.50 22.61 14.26
C LEU A 92 5.87 23.02 13.66
N ARG A 93 6.02 24.26 13.15
CA ARG A 93 7.30 24.78 12.59
C ARG A 93 8.47 24.69 13.58
N GLU A 94 8.20 24.83 14.87
CA GLU A 94 9.22 24.84 15.92
C GLU A 94 9.65 23.43 16.36
N ILE A 95 8.95 22.38 15.91
CA ILE A 95 9.11 21.01 16.40
C ILE A 95 10.12 20.26 15.55
N LYS A 96 11.39 20.30 15.97
CA LYS A 96 12.53 19.77 15.19
C LYS A 96 12.42 18.28 14.85
N ASP A 97 11.88 17.48 15.76
CA ASP A 97 11.78 16.03 15.61
C ASP A 97 10.57 15.59 14.76
N SER A 98 9.69 16.52 14.39
CA SER A 98 8.53 16.24 13.54
C SER A 98 8.96 15.99 12.10
N GLN A 99 8.63 14.80 11.58
CA GLN A 99 8.77 14.48 10.16
C GLN A 99 7.73 15.23 9.33
N THR A 100 6.49 15.32 9.82
CA THR A 100 5.38 16.05 9.20
C THR A 100 5.76 17.50 8.91
N ARG A 101 6.44 18.16 9.85
CA ARG A 101 6.95 19.54 9.68
C ARG A 101 7.77 19.74 8.42
N ILE A 102 8.67 18.79 8.12
CA ILE A 102 9.62 18.89 6.99
C ILE A 102 8.84 19.04 5.68
N HIS A 103 7.69 18.37 5.57
CA HIS A 103 6.87 18.34 4.37
C HIS A 103 5.81 19.44 4.35
N LEU A 104 5.20 19.73 5.50
CA LEU A 104 4.15 20.74 5.62
C LEU A 104 4.64 22.14 5.26
N PHE A 105 5.90 22.44 5.59
CA PHE A 105 6.54 23.75 5.42
C PHE A 105 7.70 23.75 4.43
N ASN A 106 7.76 22.76 3.54
CA ASN A 106 8.86 22.66 2.58
C ASN A 106 8.71 23.70 1.45
N GLU A 107 9.64 24.64 1.33
CA GLU A 107 9.56 25.74 0.35
C GLU A 107 10.46 25.56 -0.89
N GLU A 108 11.38 24.59 -0.89
CA GLU A 108 12.32 24.35 -2.00
C GLU A 108 11.63 23.84 -3.29
N ALA A 109 11.92 24.34 -4.49
CA ALA A 109 11.29 23.79 -5.69
C ALA A 109 11.56 22.26 -5.84
N PHE A 110 10.58 21.49 -6.31
CA PHE A 110 10.76 20.07 -6.55
C PHE A 110 11.69 19.83 -7.74
N ILE A 111 12.72 19.00 -7.57
CA ILE A 111 13.68 18.65 -8.62
C ILE A 111 13.59 17.15 -8.90
N ASN A 112 13.07 16.79 -10.08
CA ASN A 112 13.19 15.43 -10.58
C ASN A 112 14.57 15.23 -11.23
N ASN A 113 15.42 14.43 -10.59
CA ASN A 113 16.76 14.11 -11.08
C ASN A 113 16.79 12.91 -12.05
N HIS A 114 15.68 12.18 -12.18
CA HIS A 114 15.58 11.02 -13.05
C HIS A 114 14.90 11.42 -14.36
N LYS A 115 15.63 11.28 -15.47
CA LYS A 115 15.12 11.53 -16.82
C LYS A 115 15.43 10.30 -17.67
N ARG A 116 14.68 9.22 -17.45
CA ARG A 116 14.85 8.00 -18.24
C ARG A 116 14.13 8.18 -19.57
N GLU A 117 14.76 7.72 -20.64
CA GLU A 117 14.14 7.71 -21.97
C GLU A 117 13.52 6.33 -22.23
N PRO A 118 12.28 6.27 -22.78
CA PRO A 118 11.61 5.01 -23.09
C PRO A 118 12.45 4.08 -23.98
N LYS A 119 12.56 2.80 -23.60
CA LYS A 119 13.24 1.77 -24.41
C LYS A 119 12.34 1.15 -25.47
N GLY A 120 11.03 1.30 -25.30
CA GLY A 120 9.98 0.76 -26.15
C GLY A 120 8.62 1.29 -25.75
N TRP A 121 7.56 0.81 -26.43
CA TRP A 121 6.19 1.21 -26.16
C TRP A 121 5.27 -0.01 -26.22
N LEU A 122 4.54 -0.25 -25.14
CA LEU A 122 3.41 -1.18 -25.10
C LEU A 122 2.17 -0.43 -25.58
N LYS A 123 1.64 -0.81 -26.74
CA LYS A 123 0.49 -0.15 -27.36
C LYS A 123 -0.74 -1.04 -27.29
N LEU A 124 -1.84 -0.47 -26.81
CA LEU A 124 -3.16 -1.06 -26.74
C LEU A 124 -4.11 -0.27 -27.65
N SER A 125 -5.06 -0.95 -28.29
CA SER A 125 -6.06 -0.30 -29.15
C SER A 125 -7.45 -0.86 -28.95
N GLY A 126 -8.45 -0.01 -29.16
CA GLY A 126 -9.87 -0.35 -29.10
C GLY A 126 -10.34 -0.77 -27.71
N ILE A 127 -9.77 -0.17 -26.67
CA ILE A 127 -10.08 -0.51 -25.27
C ILE A 127 -11.53 -0.12 -24.96
N LYS A 128 -12.32 -1.08 -24.47
CA LYS A 128 -13.70 -0.86 -24.00
C LYS A 128 -13.93 -1.60 -22.68
N ARG A 129 -14.30 -0.85 -21.65
CA ARG A 129 -14.68 -1.37 -20.33
C ARG A 129 -15.24 -0.24 -19.46
N ASN A 130 -16.39 -0.45 -18.80
CA ASN A 130 -17.03 0.57 -17.97
C ASN A 130 -17.21 1.87 -18.79
N ASN A 131 -16.67 3.00 -18.31
CA ASN A 131 -16.71 4.29 -19.01
C ASN A 131 -15.62 4.47 -20.08
N LEU A 132 -14.74 3.48 -20.31
CA LEU A 132 -13.77 3.52 -21.41
C LEU A 132 -14.46 3.06 -22.70
N ASN A 133 -14.44 3.91 -23.73
CA ASN A 133 -15.10 3.61 -25.00
C ASN A 133 -14.19 3.85 -26.20
N ASP A 134 -13.62 2.76 -26.73
CA ASP A 134 -12.81 2.71 -27.95
C ASP A 134 -11.55 3.58 -27.89
N ILE A 135 -10.83 3.50 -26.77
CA ILE A 135 -9.62 4.30 -26.56
C ILE A 135 -8.36 3.52 -26.93
N ASP A 136 -7.36 4.25 -27.43
CA ASP A 136 -6.01 3.75 -27.64
C ASP A 136 -5.11 4.25 -26.51
N ALA A 137 -4.21 3.39 -26.03
CA ALA A 137 -3.26 3.74 -24.97
C ALA A 137 -1.85 3.26 -25.32
N ALA A 138 -0.84 4.05 -24.96
CA ALA A 138 0.56 3.69 -25.16
C ALA A 138 1.35 3.91 -23.86
N PHE A 139 1.94 2.84 -23.33
CA PHE A 139 2.74 2.87 -22.11
C PHE A 139 4.23 2.72 -22.47
N PRO A 140 5.10 3.63 -22.03
CA PRO A 140 6.53 3.50 -22.29
C PRO A 140 7.15 2.36 -21.46
N ILE A 141 8.05 1.61 -22.07
CA ILE A 141 8.74 0.46 -21.47
C ILE A 141 10.10 0.91 -20.93
N GLY A 142 10.48 0.39 -19.76
CA GLY A 142 11.78 0.62 -19.12
C GLY A 142 11.88 1.95 -18.38
N VAL A 143 10.75 2.54 -18.01
CA VAL A 143 10.63 3.80 -17.27
C VAL A 143 9.54 3.69 -16.18
N PHE A 144 9.45 4.70 -15.31
CA PHE A 144 8.36 4.83 -14.35
C PHE A 144 7.22 5.69 -14.92
N THR A 145 6.02 5.10 -15.07
CA THR A 145 4.82 5.80 -15.53
C THR A 145 3.79 5.95 -14.42
N SER A 146 3.32 7.18 -14.17
CA SER A 146 2.14 7.44 -13.34
C SER A 146 0.88 7.56 -14.19
N VAL A 147 -0.21 6.94 -13.75
CA VAL A 147 -1.54 7.12 -14.32
C VAL A 147 -2.39 7.89 -13.31
N THR A 148 -2.78 9.11 -13.67
CA THR A 148 -3.49 10.07 -12.82
C THR A 148 -4.84 10.46 -13.45
N GLY A 149 -5.65 11.21 -12.69
CA GLY A 149 -7.00 11.62 -13.06
C GLY A 149 -7.95 11.58 -11.86
N VAL A 150 -9.07 12.29 -11.93
CA VAL A 150 -10.08 12.34 -10.85
C VAL A 150 -10.64 10.96 -10.49
N SER A 151 -11.21 10.81 -9.28
CA SER A 151 -11.85 9.55 -8.89
C SER A 151 -13.00 9.22 -9.86
N GLY A 152 -13.13 7.97 -10.29
CA GLY A 152 -14.12 7.57 -11.32
C GLY A 152 -13.78 7.93 -12.77
N SER A 153 -12.60 8.50 -13.07
CA SER A 153 -12.21 8.84 -14.46
C SER A 153 -11.94 7.64 -15.36
N GLY A 154 -11.66 6.45 -14.82
CA GLY A 154 -11.36 5.22 -15.59
C GLY A 154 -9.93 4.67 -15.43
N LYS A 155 -9.13 5.19 -14.50
CA LYS A 155 -7.75 4.72 -14.22
C LYS A 155 -7.66 3.23 -13.92
N SER A 156 -8.42 2.75 -12.94
CA SER A 156 -8.41 1.33 -12.54
C SER A 156 -8.97 0.43 -13.64
N SER A 157 -9.97 0.91 -14.41
CA SER A 157 -10.47 0.22 -15.60
C SER A 157 -9.37 0.04 -16.66
N LEU A 158 -8.55 1.06 -16.89
CA LEU A 158 -7.47 1.00 -17.88
C LEU A 158 -6.28 0.14 -17.41
N VAL A 159 -5.82 0.39 -16.18
CA VAL A 159 -4.54 -0.15 -15.67
C VAL A 159 -4.74 -1.44 -14.90
N SER A 160 -5.52 -1.42 -13.81
CA SER A 160 -5.70 -2.57 -12.91
C SER A 160 -6.56 -3.68 -13.51
N GLN A 161 -7.33 -3.37 -14.54
CA GLN A 161 -8.26 -4.28 -15.21
C GLN A 161 -7.78 -4.62 -16.64
N VAL A 162 -8.01 -3.74 -17.63
CA VAL A 162 -7.74 -4.04 -19.05
C VAL A 162 -6.28 -4.37 -19.32
N LEU A 163 -5.34 -3.53 -18.85
CA LEU A 163 -3.91 -3.77 -19.09
C LEU A 163 -3.43 -5.06 -18.41
N VAL A 164 -3.86 -5.32 -17.17
CA VAL A 164 -3.53 -6.56 -16.44
C VAL A 164 -4.02 -7.79 -17.20
N GLU A 165 -5.29 -7.79 -17.61
CA GLU A 165 -5.92 -8.91 -18.32
C GLU A 165 -5.27 -9.19 -19.66
N LEU A 166 -5.10 -8.16 -20.51
CA LEU A 166 -4.49 -8.35 -21.84
C LEU A 166 -3.04 -8.85 -21.74
N VAL A 167 -2.27 -8.36 -20.77
CA VAL A 167 -0.87 -8.79 -20.57
C VAL A 167 -0.82 -10.19 -19.96
N ALA A 168 -1.68 -10.51 -19.00
CA ALA A 168 -1.74 -11.85 -18.39
C ALA A 168 -2.13 -12.92 -19.42
N GLU A 169 -3.16 -12.65 -20.23
CA GLU A 169 -3.60 -13.53 -21.32
C GLU A 169 -2.46 -13.77 -22.32
N HIS A 170 -1.75 -12.72 -22.74
CA HIS A 170 -0.63 -12.83 -23.67
C HIS A 170 0.55 -13.64 -23.10
N LEU A 171 0.78 -13.56 -21.80
CA LEU A 171 1.81 -14.34 -21.11
C LEU A 171 1.37 -15.79 -20.79
N GLY A 172 0.13 -16.16 -21.12
CA GLY A 172 -0.44 -17.48 -20.84
C GLY A 172 -0.74 -17.72 -19.36
N HIS A 173 -0.99 -16.65 -18.60
CA HIS A 173 -1.42 -16.74 -17.20
C HIS A 173 -2.94 -16.65 -17.12
N GLU A 174 -3.57 -17.64 -16.46
CA GLU A 174 -4.95 -17.51 -16.00
C GLU A 174 -4.97 -16.54 -14.81
N LEU A 175 -5.73 -15.45 -14.94
CA LEU A 175 -6.02 -14.60 -13.79
C LEU A 175 -7.01 -15.34 -12.89
N GLU A 176 -6.72 -15.38 -11.59
CA GLU A 176 -7.68 -15.88 -10.60
C GLU A 176 -8.97 -15.07 -10.73
N SER A 177 -10.10 -15.73 -11.00
CA SER A 177 -11.40 -15.07 -11.11
C SER A 177 -11.72 -14.42 -9.76
N THR A 178 -12.23 -13.18 -9.79
CA THR A 178 -12.69 -12.41 -8.61
C THR A 178 -13.95 -13.00 -7.95
N GLU A 179 -14.25 -14.28 -8.17
CA GLU A 179 -15.44 -14.98 -7.66
C GLU A 179 -15.45 -15.08 -6.12
N GLU A 180 -14.31 -14.91 -5.44
CA GLU A 180 -14.25 -14.89 -3.96
C GLU A 180 -14.49 -13.50 -3.32
N GLU A 181 -14.96 -12.51 -4.09
CA GLU A 181 -15.20 -11.13 -3.61
C GLU A 181 -16.66 -10.74 -3.43
N SER A 182 -17.63 -11.56 -3.84
CA SER A 182 -19.04 -11.35 -3.51
C SER A 182 -19.50 -12.34 -2.45
N ASP A 183 -19.57 -11.90 -1.20
CA ASP A 183 -20.58 -12.46 -0.29
C ASP A 183 -21.93 -12.27 -0.99
N GLY A 184 -22.57 -13.39 -1.32
CA GLY A 184 -23.58 -13.45 -2.37
C GLY A 184 -24.62 -12.33 -2.34
N LEU A 185 -24.78 -11.67 -3.48
CA LEU A 185 -26.01 -11.22 -4.13
C LEU A 185 -25.59 -10.39 -5.37
N GLU A 186 -26.12 -10.79 -6.53
CA GLU A 186 -25.92 -10.23 -7.88
C GLU A 186 -24.68 -10.73 -8.65
N GLU A 187 -24.92 -11.69 -9.56
CA GLU A 187 -24.09 -11.92 -10.75
C GLU A 187 -24.10 -10.62 -11.57
N VAL A 188 -23.14 -9.73 -11.32
CA VAL A 188 -22.88 -8.62 -12.23
C VAL A 188 -22.29 -9.24 -13.50
N GLU A 189 -23.00 -9.14 -14.63
CA GLU A 189 -22.48 -9.52 -15.94
C GLU A 189 -21.12 -8.86 -16.13
N VAL A 190 -20.05 -9.66 -16.15
CA VAL A 190 -18.71 -9.17 -16.44
C VAL A 190 -18.73 -8.75 -17.91
N GLU A 191 -18.78 -7.44 -18.18
CA GLU A 191 -18.65 -6.90 -19.53
C GLU A 191 -17.42 -7.54 -20.18
N THR A 192 -17.62 -8.21 -21.33
CA THR A 192 -16.51 -8.77 -22.11
C THR A 192 -15.50 -7.69 -22.44
N ILE A 193 -14.23 -7.97 -22.14
CA ILE A 193 -13.09 -7.10 -22.42
C ILE A 193 -13.13 -6.66 -23.88
N GLY A 194 -13.16 -5.36 -24.11
CA GLY A 194 -12.81 -4.79 -25.41
C GLY A 194 -11.36 -4.33 -25.43
N GLY A 195 -10.64 -4.66 -26.49
CA GLY A 195 -9.30 -4.16 -26.76
C GLY A 195 -8.31 -5.26 -27.11
N HIS A 196 -7.16 -4.87 -27.64
CA HIS A 196 -6.07 -5.80 -27.94
C HIS A 196 -4.71 -5.10 -27.87
N ILE A 197 -3.66 -5.89 -27.62
CA ILE A 197 -2.28 -5.44 -27.69
C ILE A 197 -1.86 -5.33 -29.16
N VAL A 198 -1.41 -4.14 -29.57
CA VAL A 198 -0.93 -3.86 -30.93
C VAL A 198 0.56 -4.16 -31.07
N SER A 199 1.39 -3.77 -30.08
CA SER A 199 2.84 -3.96 -30.13
C SER A 199 3.51 -3.82 -28.76
N GLY A 200 4.74 -4.33 -28.61
CA GLY A 200 5.63 -4.07 -27.47
C GLY A 200 5.74 -5.21 -26.44
N MET A 201 4.93 -6.26 -26.57
CA MET A 201 4.96 -7.41 -25.64
C MET A 201 6.24 -8.25 -25.73
N ASP A 202 6.99 -8.19 -26.83
CA ASP A 202 8.28 -8.85 -26.98
C ASP A 202 9.32 -8.43 -25.91
N GLN A 203 9.11 -7.27 -25.28
CA GLN A 203 9.98 -6.72 -24.24
C GLN A 203 9.53 -7.05 -22.81
N ILE A 204 8.34 -7.63 -22.63
CA ILE A 204 7.74 -7.93 -21.32
C ILE A 204 7.64 -9.44 -21.17
N LYS A 205 8.32 -9.99 -20.16
CA LYS A 205 8.38 -11.44 -19.90
C LYS A 205 7.60 -11.87 -18.67
N ARG A 206 7.20 -10.91 -17.85
CA ARG A 206 6.55 -11.18 -16.56
C ARG A 206 5.68 -10.01 -16.18
N LEU A 207 4.47 -10.31 -15.71
CA LEU A 207 3.58 -9.35 -15.07
C LEU A 207 3.66 -9.53 -13.55
N VAL A 208 3.70 -8.40 -12.83
CA VAL A 208 3.65 -8.36 -11.37
C VAL A 208 2.61 -7.33 -10.96
N LEU A 209 1.53 -7.79 -10.31
CA LEU A 209 0.49 -6.93 -9.76
C LEU A 209 0.71 -6.73 -8.26
N VAL A 210 0.67 -5.49 -7.81
CA VAL A 210 0.81 -5.10 -6.39
C VAL A 210 -0.36 -4.22 -5.99
N ASP A 211 -1.44 -4.87 -5.53
CA ASP A 211 -2.66 -4.23 -5.03
C ASP A 211 -2.70 -4.14 -3.49
N GLN A 212 -3.71 -3.46 -2.98
CA GLN A 212 -3.97 -3.31 -1.53
C GLN A 212 -4.74 -4.50 -0.92
N LYS A 213 -4.99 -5.59 -1.66
CA LYS A 213 -5.70 -6.75 -1.08
C LYS A 213 -4.88 -7.33 0.08
N PRO A 214 -5.50 -7.79 1.17
CA PRO A 214 -4.76 -8.38 2.29
C PRO A 214 -3.85 -9.53 1.83
N ILE A 215 -2.66 -9.65 2.43
CA ILE A 215 -1.76 -10.79 2.18
C ILE A 215 -2.32 -12.13 2.71
N GLY A 216 -3.39 -12.06 3.50
CA GLY A 216 -4.17 -13.19 3.97
C GLY A 216 -5.36 -12.72 4.80
N ARG A 217 -6.45 -13.49 4.80
CA ARG A 217 -7.69 -13.17 5.51
C ARG A 217 -7.78 -13.80 6.91
N THR A 218 -6.78 -14.55 7.34
CA THR A 218 -6.75 -15.24 8.64
C THR A 218 -5.47 -14.95 9.42
N PRO A 219 -5.47 -15.08 10.76
CA PRO A 219 -4.27 -14.88 11.58
C PRO A 219 -3.12 -15.85 11.33
N ARG A 220 -3.38 -16.90 10.53
CA ARG A 220 -2.39 -17.86 10.08
C ARG A 220 -1.35 -17.21 9.17
N SER A 221 -1.76 -16.29 8.31
CA SER A 221 -0.87 -15.52 7.45
C SER A 221 -0.19 -14.43 8.26
N ASN A 222 1.12 -14.24 8.05
CA ASN A 222 1.90 -13.17 8.66
C ASN A 222 3.05 -12.76 7.74
N LEU A 223 3.74 -11.68 8.10
CA LEU A 223 4.87 -11.14 7.35
C LEU A 223 5.95 -12.20 7.06
N ALA A 224 6.30 -13.02 8.05
CA ALA A 224 7.39 -13.99 7.90
C ALA A 224 7.04 -15.16 6.97
N THR A 225 5.77 -15.60 6.97
CA THR A 225 5.30 -16.67 6.09
C THR A 225 5.09 -16.18 4.66
N TYR A 226 4.54 -14.99 4.48
CA TYR A 226 4.27 -14.44 3.15
C TYR A 226 5.57 -14.20 2.36
N THR A 227 6.58 -13.62 3.01
CA THR A 227 7.90 -13.36 2.40
C THR A 227 8.73 -14.63 2.20
N GLY A 228 8.31 -15.77 2.76
CA GLY A 228 9.07 -17.02 2.76
C GLY A 228 10.30 -17.03 3.70
N LEU A 229 10.61 -15.93 4.39
CA LEU A 229 11.77 -15.87 5.30
C LEU A 229 11.66 -16.88 6.44
N PHE A 230 10.43 -17.23 6.84
CA PHE A 230 10.21 -18.15 7.95
C PHE A 230 10.75 -19.56 7.69
N ASP A 231 10.88 -19.98 6.43
CA ASP A 231 11.44 -21.27 6.08
C ASP A 231 12.91 -21.40 6.48
N ASN A 232 13.67 -20.31 6.33
CA ASN A 232 15.07 -20.26 6.74
C ASN A 232 15.18 -20.26 8.28
N VAL A 233 14.31 -19.52 8.96
CA VAL A 233 14.22 -19.53 10.44
C VAL A 233 13.92 -20.94 10.96
N ARG A 234 12.95 -21.65 10.38
CA ARG A 234 12.60 -23.02 10.79
C ARG A 234 13.76 -24.00 10.60
N LYS A 235 14.49 -23.89 9.49
CA LYS A 235 15.69 -24.71 9.24
C LYS A 235 16.78 -24.45 10.29
N LEU A 236 16.96 -23.19 10.67
CA LEU A 236 17.93 -22.79 11.69
C LEU A 236 17.61 -23.40 13.05
N PHE A 237 16.35 -23.31 13.51
CA PHE A 237 15.90 -23.94 14.76
C PHE A 237 16.08 -25.47 14.74
N ALA A 238 15.77 -26.13 13.61
CA ALA A 238 15.98 -27.57 13.44
C ALA A 238 17.46 -27.98 13.45
N SER A 239 18.37 -27.05 13.13
CA SER A 239 19.81 -27.30 13.13
C SER A 239 20.45 -27.27 14.53
N THR A 240 19.74 -26.73 15.53
CA THR A 240 20.23 -26.61 16.92
C THR A 240 20.54 -27.97 17.55
N LYS A 241 21.51 -28.01 18.46
CA LYS A 241 21.90 -29.25 19.17
C LYS A 241 20.71 -29.87 19.92
N ALA A 242 19.88 -29.05 20.58
CA ALA A 242 18.71 -29.50 21.31
C ALA A 242 17.62 -30.08 20.38
N ALA A 243 17.36 -29.45 19.22
CA ALA A 243 16.42 -29.98 18.24
C ALA A 243 16.90 -31.32 17.67
N LYS A 244 18.19 -31.42 17.30
CA LYS A 244 18.80 -32.66 16.80
C LYS A 244 18.72 -33.80 17.81
N ALA A 245 19.00 -33.54 19.09
CA ALA A 245 18.89 -34.54 20.16
C ALA A 245 17.46 -35.10 20.30
N ARG A 246 16.44 -34.26 20.05
CA ARG A 246 15.02 -34.64 20.10
C ARG A 246 14.45 -35.10 18.76
N LYS A 247 15.29 -35.19 17.71
CA LYS A 247 14.89 -35.52 16.33
C LYS A 247 13.80 -34.57 15.77
N TYR A 248 13.86 -33.30 16.13
CA TYR A 248 12.94 -32.29 15.62
C TYR A 248 13.41 -31.78 14.26
N ASP A 249 12.52 -31.83 13.27
CA ASP A 249 12.73 -31.27 11.93
C ASP A 249 12.17 -29.85 11.82
N ALA A 250 12.38 -29.19 10.67
CA ALA A 250 11.82 -27.87 10.40
C ALA A 250 10.28 -27.83 10.41
N GLY A 251 9.62 -28.99 10.27
CA GLY A 251 8.17 -29.15 10.38
C GLY A 251 7.68 -29.02 11.83
N ARG A 252 8.48 -29.42 12.83
CA ARG A 252 8.19 -29.16 14.24
C ARG A 252 8.06 -27.67 14.54
N PHE A 253 8.85 -26.85 13.85
CA PHE A 253 8.86 -25.40 13.98
C PHE A 253 7.89 -24.69 13.04
N SER A 254 6.97 -25.42 12.39
CA SER A 254 5.90 -24.84 11.61
C SER A 254 4.61 -24.83 12.43
N PHE A 255 3.99 -23.65 12.58
CA PHE A 255 2.66 -23.55 13.16
C PHE A 255 1.55 -24.05 12.22
N ASN A 256 1.84 -24.28 10.93
CA ASN A 256 0.86 -24.77 9.95
C ASN A 256 0.70 -26.30 9.94
N VAL A 257 1.56 -27.03 10.66
CA VAL A 257 1.58 -28.51 10.66
C VAL A 257 1.36 -29.03 12.08
N ALA A 258 0.56 -30.10 12.22
CA ALA A 258 0.27 -30.78 13.48
C ALA A 258 1.48 -31.57 14.03
N LYS A 259 2.58 -30.85 14.33
CA LYS A 259 3.80 -31.39 14.96
C LYS A 259 4.14 -30.62 16.23
N GLY A 260 4.51 -29.35 16.09
CA GLY A 260 4.90 -28.49 17.22
C GLY A 260 3.92 -27.37 17.53
N ARG A 261 2.89 -27.17 16.69
CA ARG A 261 1.86 -26.15 16.89
C ARG A 261 1.03 -26.42 18.15
N CYS A 262 0.35 -25.38 18.62
CA CYS A 262 -0.70 -25.49 19.62
C CYS A 262 -1.95 -26.11 19.01
N GLU A 263 -2.48 -27.19 19.61
CA GLU A 263 -3.67 -27.88 19.09
C GLU A 263 -4.97 -27.11 19.37
N ASN A 264 -5.00 -26.23 20.37
CA ASN A 264 -6.21 -25.47 20.71
C ASN A 264 -6.58 -24.41 19.65
N CYS A 265 -5.58 -23.69 19.14
CA CYS A 265 -5.77 -22.68 18.08
C CYS A 265 -5.28 -23.14 16.71
N LEU A 266 -4.90 -24.41 16.58
CA LEU A 266 -4.33 -25.00 15.35
C LEU A 266 -3.17 -24.19 14.74
N GLY A 267 -2.40 -23.50 15.60
CA GLY A 267 -1.25 -22.68 15.22
C GLY A 267 -1.55 -21.23 14.85
N GLU A 268 -2.81 -20.78 14.88
CA GLU A 268 -3.17 -19.38 14.59
C GLU A 268 -2.73 -18.42 15.69
N GLY A 269 -2.69 -18.90 16.95
CA GLY A 269 -2.39 -18.09 18.12
C GLY A 269 -3.59 -17.28 18.63
N PHE A 270 -4.64 -17.15 17.84
CA PHE A 270 -5.88 -16.45 18.16
C PHE A 270 -7.08 -17.36 17.96
N VAL A 271 -8.22 -16.96 18.54
CA VAL A 271 -9.53 -17.60 18.37
C VAL A 271 -10.53 -16.50 18.05
N MET A 272 -11.39 -16.74 17.05
CA MET A 272 -12.44 -15.81 16.67
C MET A 272 -13.56 -15.83 17.71
N VAL A 273 -14.00 -14.65 18.12
CA VAL A 273 -15.14 -14.43 19.02
C VAL A 273 -16.23 -13.73 18.22
N GLU A 274 -17.32 -14.45 17.97
CA GLU A 274 -18.51 -13.88 17.32
C GLU A 274 -19.27 -12.98 18.29
N LEU A 275 -19.62 -11.77 17.82
CA LEU A 275 -20.45 -10.82 18.55
C LEU A 275 -21.78 -10.66 17.81
N LEU A 276 -22.89 -10.63 18.54
CA LEU A 276 -24.25 -10.67 17.94
C LEU A 276 -24.59 -9.48 17.05
N PHE A 277 -24.09 -8.29 17.38
CA PHE A 277 -24.44 -7.03 16.71
C PHE A 277 -23.23 -6.20 16.30
N LEU A 278 -22.03 -6.73 16.51
CA LEU A 278 -20.77 -6.06 16.22
C LEU A 278 -19.91 -7.00 15.36
N PRO A 279 -18.97 -6.45 14.56
CA PRO A 279 -18.00 -7.27 13.85
C PRO A 279 -17.27 -8.22 14.80
N SER A 280 -17.10 -9.48 14.38
CA SER A 280 -16.33 -10.47 15.14
C SER A 280 -14.91 -9.98 15.38
N VAL A 281 -14.37 -10.33 16.55
CA VAL A 281 -13.02 -9.94 16.96
C VAL A 281 -12.16 -11.16 17.25
N TYR A 282 -10.85 -11.04 17.10
CA TYR A 282 -9.92 -12.10 17.46
C TYR A 282 -9.38 -11.88 18.87
N ALA A 283 -9.39 -12.93 19.69
CA ALA A 283 -8.81 -12.93 21.03
C ALA A 283 -7.60 -13.88 21.08
N PRO A 284 -6.55 -13.56 21.87
CA PRO A 284 -5.42 -14.48 22.05
C PRO A 284 -5.88 -15.84 22.58
N CYS A 285 -5.29 -16.91 22.06
CA CYS A 285 -5.59 -18.28 22.49
C CYS A 285 -5.31 -18.47 23.99
N SER A 286 -6.29 -18.98 24.73
CA SER A 286 -6.17 -19.19 26.19
C SER A 286 -5.08 -20.19 26.60
N VAL A 287 -4.69 -21.11 25.70
CA VAL A 287 -3.71 -22.17 25.99
C VAL A 287 -2.28 -21.73 25.71
N CYS A 288 -2.00 -21.22 24.51
CA CYS A 288 -0.64 -20.80 24.13
C CYS A 288 -0.40 -19.30 24.26
N GLN A 289 -1.40 -18.51 24.63
CA GLN A 289 -1.32 -17.06 24.83
C GLN A 289 -0.72 -16.33 23.62
N GLY A 290 -1.11 -16.72 22.41
CA GLY A 290 -0.58 -16.15 21.17
C GLY A 290 0.73 -16.77 20.67
N ALA A 291 1.38 -17.64 21.44
CA ALA A 291 2.68 -18.21 21.07
C ALA A 291 2.64 -19.19 19.88
N ARG A 292 1.46 -19.65 19.45
CA ARG A 292 1.23 -20.59 18.31
C ARG A 292 1.80 -22.01 18.47
N TYR A 293 2.65 -22.26 19.45
CA TYR A 293 3.35 -23.55 19.66
C TYR A 293 3.00 -24.21 20.99
N ASN A 294 3.29 -25.51 21.10
CA ASN A 294 3.27 -26.24 22.36
C ASN A 294 4.57 -26.03 23.16
N GLU A 295 4.50 -26.22 24.48
CA GLU A 295 5.61 -25.99 25.42
C GLU A 295 6.90 -26.71 25.02
N LYS A 296 6.80 -27.99 24.64
CA LYS A 296 7.96 -28.82 24.22
C LYS A 296 8.73 -28.24 23.04
N THR A 297 8.07 -27.47 22.18
CA THR A 297 8.71 -26.80 21.03
C THR A 297 9.36 -25.49 21.46
N LEU A 298 8.75 -24.76 22.39
CA LEU A 298 9.27 -23.50 22.95
C LEU A 298 10.51 -23.69 23.84
N GLU A 299 10.78 -24.91 24.32
CA GLU A 299 12.03 -25.25 25.00
C GLU A 299 13.26 -25.16 24.10
N ILE A 300 13.10 -25.24 22.77
CA ILE A 300 14.22 -25.13 21.83
C ILE A 300 14.54 -23.66 21.61
N LYS A 301 15.78 -23.29 21.87
CA LYS A 301 16.29 -21.93 21.73
C LYS A 301 17.40 -21.86 20.68
N PHE A 302 17.39 -20.77 19.93
CA PHE A 302 18.49 -20.31 19.09
C PHE A 302 18.92 -18.94 19.62
N ASN A 303 20.21 -18.75 19.91
CA ASN A 303 20.73 -17.53 20.54
C ASN A 303 19.86 -17.03 21.71
N GLU A 304 19.58 -17.95 22.66
CA GLU A 304 18.76 -17.74 23.87
C GLU A 304 17.27 -17.44 23.67
N LYS A 305 16.81 -17.34 22.42
CA LYS A 305 15.41 -17.07 22.05
C LYS A 305 14.71 -18.29 21.49
N ASN A 306 13.49 -18.54 21.93
CA ASN A 306 12.62 -19.55 21.32
C ASN A 306 11.95 -19.01 20.05
N ILE A 307 11.29 -19.88 19.30
CA ILE A 307 10.72 -19.51 18.00
C ILE A 307 9.55 -18.52 18.09
N ALA A 308 8.77 -18.53 19.19
CA ALA A 308 7.71 -17.57 19.40
C ALA A 308 8.27 -16.18 19.74
N GLU A 309 9.35 -16.11 20.53
CA GLU A 309 10.06 -14.86 20.80
C GLU A 309 10.66 -14.27 19.53
N VAL A 310 11.19 -15.09 18.62
CA VAL A 310 11.65 -14.64 17.29
C VAL A 310 10.49 -14.09 16.46
N LEU A 311 9.34 -14.77 16.43
CA LEU A 311 8.15 -14.26 15.73
C LEU A 311 7.61 -12.95 16.36
N ALA A 312 7.87 -12.70 17.63
CA ALA A 312 7.48 -11.46 18.30
C ALA A 312 8.43 -10.28 18.05
N MET A 313 9.62 -10.52 17.47
CA MET A 313 10.57 -9.45 17.14
C MET A 313 10.04 -8.57 16.01
N THR A 314 10.34 -7.27 16.10
CA THR A 314 10.22 -6.35 14.97
C THR A 314 11.22 -6.72 13.87
N VAL A 315 10.97 -6.29 12.64
CA VAL A 315 11.90 -6.47 11.52
C VAL A 315 13.28 -5.86 11.83
N ASP A 316 13.34 -4.67 12.45
CA ASP A 316 14.59 -4.05 12.89
C ASP A 316 15.35 -4.93 13.89
N SER A 317 14.68 -5.40 14.95
CA SER A 317 15.31 -6.25 15.97
C SER A 317 15.73 -7.61 15.41
N ALA A 318 14.93 -8.18 14.50
CA ALA A 318 15.27 -9.43 13.82
C ALA A 318 16.49 -9.25 12.90
N TRP A 319 16.63 -8.08 12.25
CA TRP A 319 17.76 -7.79 11.36
C TRP A 319 19.08 -7.78 12.14
N GLU A 320 19.08 -7.23 13.35
CA GLU A 320 20.22 -7.29 14.27
C GLU A 320 20.46 -8.71 14.81
N PHE A 321 19.39 -9.42 15.19
CA PHE A 321 19.47 -10.78 15.74
C PHE A 321 20.02 -11.82 14.74
N PHE A 322 19.71 -11.67 13.44
CA PHE A 322 20.14 -12.56 12.37
C PHE A 322 21.32 -12.00 11.55
N ALA A 323 22.17 -11.15 12.14
CA ALA A 323 23.30 -10.54 11.45
C ALA A 323 24.29 -11.57 10.84
N GLU A 324 24.40 -12.77 11.45
CA GLU A 324 25.27 -13.85 10.96
C GLU A 324 24.58 -14.80 9.96
N GLU A 325 23.33 -14.52 9.56
CA GLU A 325 22.51 -15.38 8.70
C GLU A 325 22.13 -14.67 7.38
N PRO A 326 23.00 -14.72 6.34
CA PRO A 326 22.85 -13.90 5.13
C PRO A 326 21.52 -14.07 4.39
N SER A 327 20.98 -15.30 4.36
CA SER A 327 19.71 -15.59 3.69
C SER A 327 18.51 -14.93 4.37
N ILE A 328 18.55 -14.76 5.70
CA ILE A 328 17.49 -14.09 6.46
C ILE A 328 17.71 -12.57 6.41
N GLN A 329 18.96 -12.14 6.57
CA GLN A 329 19.33 -10.72 6.56
C GLN A 329 18.94 -10.03 5.25
N ARG A 330 19.10 -10.69 4.10
CA ARG A 330 18.66 -10.14 2.80
C ARG A 330 17.17 -9.81 2.80
N SER A 331 16.31 -10.74 3.22
CA SER A 331 14.86 -10.52 3.26
C SER A 331 14.47 -9.41 4.23
N LEU A 332 15.10 -9.37 5.41
CA LEU A 332 14.87 -8.33 6.40
C LEU A 332 15.35 -6.94 5.94
N THR A 333 16.45 -6.87 5.20
CA THR A 333 16.97 -5.60 4.66
C THR A 333 15.94 -4.95 3.73
N VAL A 334 15.40 -5.73 2.79
CA VAL A 334 14.37 -5.23 1.86
C VAL A 334 13.12 -4.75 2.61
N LEU A 335 12.67 -5.49 3.64
CA LEU A 335 11.53 -5.07 4.48
C LEU A 335 11.79 -3.72 5.20
N ARG A 336 13.03 -3.48 5.66
CA ARG A 336 13.42 -2.19 6.26
C ARG A 336 13.44 -1.07 5.24
N GLU A 337 13.96 -1.35 4.05
CA GLU A 337 14.06 -0.38 2.94
C GLU A 337 12.69 0.09 2.44
N VAL A 338 11.67 -0.79 2.45
CA VAL A 338 10.27 -0.40 2.18
C VAL A 338 9.55 0.23 3.40
N GLY A 339 10.26 0.45 4.51
CA GLY A 339 9.72 1.15 5.69
C GLY A 339 8.95 0.29 6.68
N LEU A 340 9.06 -1.04 6.62
CA LEU A 340 8.33 -1.98 7.50
C LEU A 340 9.15 -2.44 8.72
N GLY A 341 10.18 -1.67 9.11
CA GLY A 341 11.08 -2.02 10.22
C GLY A 341 10.39 -2.25 11.57
N TYR A 342 9.22 -1.62 11.77
CA TYR A 342 8.45 -1.69 13.02
C TYR A 342 7.52 -2.90 13.13
N LEU A 343 7.17 -3.55 12.00
CA LEU A 343 6.26 -4.68 12.01
C LEU A 343 6.91 -5.89 12.67
N ARG A 344 6.12 -6.69 13.38
CA ARG A 344 6.61 -7.96 13.95
C ARG A 344 6.57 -9.07 12.91
N LEU A 345 7.56 -9.96 12.94
CA LEU A 345 7.66 -11.08 11.99
C LEU A 345 6.39 -11.95 11.97
N GLY A 346 5.81 -12.19 13.15
CA GLY A 346 4.61 -12.99 13.36
C GLY A 346 3.32 -12.18 13.46
N GLN A 347 3.34 -10.87 13.16
CA GLN A 347 2.13 -10.02 13.19
C GLN A 347 1.08 -10.57 12.24
N SER A 348 -0.16 -10.64 12.70
CA SER A 348 -1.26 -11.23 11.93
C SER A 348 -1.51 -10.41 10.66
N ALA A 349 -1.75 -11.08 9.54
CA ALA A 349 -2.17 -10.42 8.30
C ALA A 349 -3.47 -9.59 8.47
N THR A 350 -4.33 -9.97 9.41
CA THR A 350 -5.58 -9.26 9.72
C THR A 350 -5.38 -7.97 10.51
N GLU A 351 -4.18 -7.77 11.08
CA GLU A 351 -3.81 -6.55 11.83
C GLU A 351 -3.04 -5.57 10.95
N LEU A 352 -2.77 -5.92 9.68
CA LEU A 352 -2.01 -5.07 8.76
C LEU A 352 -2.93 -4.10 8.05
N SER A 353 -2.46 -2.87 7.87
CA SER A 353 -3.12 -1.92 6.97
C SER A 353 -2.99 -2.35 5.51
N GLY A 354 -3.83 -1.79 4.62
CA GLY A 354 -3.73 -2.03 3.18
C GLY A 354 -2.36 -1.66 2.62
N GLY A 355 -1.83 -0.49 3.01
CA GLY A 355 -0.49 -0.03 2.62
C GLY A 355 0.65 -0.87 3.22
N GLU A 356 0.49 -1.45 4.42
CA GLU A 356 1.45 -2.42 4.96
C GLU A 356 1.45 -3.73 4.16
N ALA A 357 0.27 -4.28 3.87
CA ALA A 357 0.13 -5.47 3.06
C ALA A 357 0.75 -5.29 1.66
N GLN A 358 0.47 -4.16 1.02
CA GLN A 358 1.03 -3.81 -0.29
C GLN A 358 2.57 -3.72 -0.26
N ARG A 359 3.14 -3.04 0.75
CA ARG A 359 4.60 -2.95 0.91
C ARG A 359 5.25 -4.30 1.18
N ILE A 360 4.57 -5.24 1.85
CA ILE A 360 5.05 -6.63 2.02
C ILE A 360 5.08 -7.36 0.67
N LYS A 361 4.06 -7.19 -0.19
CA LYS A 361 4.05 -7.74 -1.56
C LYS A 361 5.21 -7.20 -2.38
N LEU A 362 5.39 -5.88 -2.37
CA LEU A 362 6.49 -5.22 -3.06
C LEU A 362 7.86 -5.73 -2.55
N ALA A 363 8.05 -5.81 -1.24
CA ALA A 363 9.28 -6.34 -0.65
C ALA A 363 9.57 -7.79 -1.08
N THR A 364 8.53 -8.62 -1.16
CA THR A 364 8.66 -10.02 -1.62
C THR A 364 9.12 -10.09 -3.07
N GLU A 365 8.69 -9.16 -3.91
CA GLU A 365 9.10 -9.07 -5.31
C GLU A 365 10.51 -8.49 -5.47
N LEU A 366 10.87 -7.49 -4.66
CA LEU A 366 12.22 -6.92 -4.61
C LEU A 366 13.28 -7.95 -4.19
N GLN A 367 12.91 -8.94 -3.37
CA GLN A 367 13.82 -10.02 -2.97
C GLN A 367 14.18 -10.96 -4.13
N ARG A 368 13.32 -11.09 -5.15
CA ARG A 368 13.54 -11.99 -6.28
C ARG A 368 14.68 -11.48 -7.16
N ALA A 369 15.37 -12.40 -7.83
CA ALA A 369 16.42 -12.03 -8.77
C ALA A 369 15.83 -11.20 -9.92
N GLN A 370 16.21 -9.93 -9.98
CA GLN A 370 15.79 -9.02 -11.04
C GLN A 370 16.51 -9.43 -12.33
N ARG A 371 15.75 -9.95 -13.30
CA ARG A 371 16.26 -10.31 -14.63
C ARG A 371 15.97 -9.23 -15.68
N GLY A 372 15.43 -8.09 -15.25
CA GLY A 372 14.81 -7.08 -16.12
C GLY A 372 13.54 -7.61 -16.80
N GLN A 373 12.90 -6.78 -17.62
CA GLN A 373 11.77 -7.15 -18.48
C GLN A 373 10.50 -7.59 -17.73
N SER A 374 10.37 -7.24 -16.45
CA SER A 374 9.09 -7.37 -15.73
C SER A 374 8.28 -6.07 -15.85
N LEU A 375 6.96 -6.20 -15.99
CA LEU A 375 6.00 -5.11 -15.88
C LEU A 375 5.39 -5.14 -14.48
N TYR A 376 5.67 -4.13 -13.68
CA TYR A 376 5.07 -3.91 -12.37
C TYR A 376 3.88 -2.97 -12.51
N ILE A 377 2.71 -3.41 -12.03
CA ILE A 377 1.50 -2.60 -11.95
C ILE A 377 1.16 -2.41 -10.46
N LEU A 378 1.08 -1.16 -10.03
CA LEU A 378 0.79 -0.79 -8.65
C LEU A 378 -0.50 0.04 -8.61
N ASP A 379 -1.41 -0.33 -7.73
CA ASP A 379 -2.66 0.40 -7.53
C ASP A 379 -2.56 1.25 -6.25
N GLU A 380 -2.47 2.56 -6.43
CA GLU A 380 -2.32 3.57 -5.36
C GLU A 380 -1.32 3.18 -4.27
N PRO A 381 -0.03 2.97 -4.60
CA PRO A 381 0.96 2.49 -3.65
C PRO A 381 1.32 3.48 -2.54
N THR A 382 0.90 4.74 -2.66
CA THR A 382 1.07 5.77 -1.62
C THR A 382 -0.11 5.96 -0.68
N THR A 383 -1.23 5.26 -0.88
CA THR A 383 -2.42 5.40 -0.03
C THR A 383 -2.08 5.06 1.43
N GLY A 384 -2.36 6.00 2.32
CA GLY A 384 -2.09 5.90 3.76
C GLY A 384 -0.61 5.97 4.14
N LEU A 385 0.26 6.46 3.25
CA LEU A 385 1.67 6.67 3.57
C LEU A 385 1.95 8.12 3.93
N HIS A 386 2.70 8.30 5.02
CA HIS A 386 3.29 9.58 5.33
C HIS A 386 4.27 10.00 4.20
N PRO A 387 4.37 11.29 3.84
CA PRO A 387 5.32 11.82 2.85
C PRO A 387 6.73 11.20 2.87
N SER A 388 7.36 11.11 4.05
CA SER A 388 8.71 10.51 4.21
C SER A 388 8.78 9.03 3.85
N ASP A 389 7.66 8.30 3.93
CA ASP A 389 7.59 6.89 3.51
C ASP A 389 7.31 6.78 2.01
N VAL A 390 6.59 7.73 1.42
CA VAL A 390 6.45 7.87 -0.05
C VAL A 390 7.83 8.04 -0.70
N GLU A 391 8.71 8.87 -0.13
CA GLU A 391 10.08 9.06 -0.66
C GLU A 391 10.91 7.76 -0.63
N LYS A 392 10.79 6.95 0.43
CA LYS A 392 11.45 5.65 0.52
C LYS A 392 10.92 4.68 -0.53
N LEU A 393 9.58 4.64 -0.68
CA LEU A 393 8.92 3.83 -1.69
C LEU A 393 9.39 4.21 -3.10
N MET A 394 9.41 5.50 -3.41
CA MET A 394 9.89 6.03 -4.70
C MET A 394 11.31 5.54 -5.01
N THR A 395 12.21 5.60 -4.04
CA THR A 395 13.58 5.07 -4.19
C THR A 395 13.58 3.59 -4.58
N GLN A 396 12.69 2.78 -4.01
CA GLN A 396 12.59 1.36 -4.37
C GLN A 396 11.98 1.12 -5.76
N LEU A 397 11.01 1.93 -6.16
CA LEU A 397 10.44 1.88 -7.51
C LEU A 397 11.49 2.29 -8.56
N ASP A 398 12.29 3.32 -8.27
CA ASP A 398 13.41 3.73 -9.11
C ASP A 398 14.43 2.61 -9.28
N ASN A 399 14.79 1.91 -8.20
CA ASN A 399 15.68 0.76 -8.26
C ASN A 399 15.14 -0.38 -9.16
N LEU A 400 13.82 -0.61 -9.16
CA LEU A 400 13.19 -1.58 -10.06
C LEU A 400 13.34 -1.18 -11.53
N VAL A 401 13.14 0.10 -11.84
CA VAL A 401 13.28 0.63 -13.20
C VAL A 401 14.74 0.59 -13.65
N ASP A 402 15.68 0.97 -12.79
CA ASP A 402 17.11 0.94 -13.06
C ASP A 402 17.62 -0.50 -13.29
N ALA A 403 17.00 -1.50 -12.66
CA ALA A 403 17.22 -2.92 -12.94
C ALA A 403 16.66 -3.39 -14.30
N GLY A 404 16.06 -2.49 -15.10
CA GLY A 404 15.54 -2.76 -16.43
C GLY A 404 14.10 -3.26 -16.47
N ASN A 405 13.32 -3.02 -15.42
CA ASN A 405 11.89 -3.28 -15.39
C ASN A 405 11.08 -2.04 -15.83
N THR A 406 9.78 -2.23 -16.01
CA THR A 406 8.82 -1.14 -16.23
C THR A 406 7.90 -1.06 -15.03
N VAL A 407 7.63 0.15 -14.55
CA VAL A 407 6.71 0.39 -13.44
C VAL A 407 5.58 1.29 -13.92
N ILE A 408 4.34 0.85 -13.73
CA ILE A 408 3.13 1.64 -13.97
C ILE A 408 2.37 1.72 -12.63
N ALA A 409 2.15 2.92 -12.12
CA ALA A 409 1.40 3.13 -10.89
C ALA A 409 0.19 4.02 -11.12
N VAL A 410 -0.99 3.59 -10.66
CA VAL A 410 -2.15 4.47 -10.52
C VAL A 410 -1.91 5.34 -9.30
N GLU A 411 -1.96 6.66 -9.47
CA GLU A 411 -1.53 7.59 -8.43
C GLU A 411 -2.35 8.87 -8.39
N HIS A 412 -2.44 9.41 -7.17
CA HIS A 412 -3.10 10.67 -6.84
C HIS A 412 -2.14 11.65 -6.15
N ASP A 413 -1.02 11.14 -5.61
CA ASP A 413 -0.01 11.95 -4.94
C ASP A 413 0.86 12.69 -5.97
N MET A 414 0.83 14.02 -5.94
CA MET A 414 1.60 14.86 -6.87
C MET A 414 3.12 14.69 -6.70
N ARG A 415 3.62 14.23 -5.54
CA ARG A 415 5.03 13.87 -5.35
C ARG A 415 5.44 12.73 -6.27
N VAL A 416 4.60 11.70 -6.38
CA VAL A 416 4.85 10.54 -7.24
C VAL A 416 4.67 10.93 -8.70
N VAL A 417 3.59 11.64 -9.03
CA VAL A 417 3.34 12.11 -10.39
C VAL A 417 4.49 12.99 -10.89
N ALA A 418 4.99 13.92 -10.07
CA ALA A 418 6.14 14.76 -10.41
C ALA A 418 7.46 13.98 -10.52
N GLY A 419 7.62 12.92 -9.72
CA GLY A 419 8.79 12.03 -9.73
C GLY A 419 8.81 11.03 -10.87
N SER A 420 7.68 10.78 -11.54
CA SER A 420 7.60 9.84 -12.66
C SER A 420 8.34 10.31 -13.93
N ASP A 421 8.77 9.36 -14.76
CA ASP A 421 9.38 9.65 -16.06
C ASP A 421 8.30 10.02 -17.11
N TRP A 422 7.10 9.46 -16.96
CA TRP A 422 5.96 9.66 -17.86
C TRP A 422 4.65 9.71 -17.08
N VAL A 423 3.69 10.51 -17.53
CA VAL A 423 2.35 10.62 -16.96
C VAL A 423 1.31 10.38 -18.04
N ILE A 424 0.30 9.58 -17.71
CA ILE A 424 -0.94 9.45 -18.47
C ILE A 424 -2.06 10.00 -17.58
N ASP A 425 -2.71 11.08 -18.02
CA ASP A 425 -3.82 11.70 -17.32
C ASP A 425 -5.15 11.28 -17.97
N ILE A 426 -6.08 10.80 -17.14
CA ILE A 426 -7.41 10.34 -17.56
C ILE A 426 -8.47 11.32 -17.07
N GLY A 427 -9.38 11.69 -17.95
CA GLY A 427 -10.48 12.59 -17.64
C GLY A 427 -11.40 12.77 -18.85
N PRO A 428 -11.93 13.98 -19.10
CA PRO A 428 -11.77 15.20 -18.30
C PRO A 428 -12.53 15.20 -16.96
N GLY A 429 -13.54 14.35 -16.80
CA GLY A 429 -14.33 14.20 -15.58
C GLY A 429 -14.36 12.77 -15.03
N ALA A 430 -15.41 12.46 -14.28
CA ALA A 430 -15.68 11.14 -13.71
C ALA A 430 -16.90 10.48 -14.37
N GLY A 431 -16.97 9.15 -14.34
CA GLY A 431 -18.08 8.40 -14.93
C GLY A 431 -18.21 8.67 -16.43
N ASP A 432 -19.42 9.03 -16.87
CA ASP A 432 -19.75 9.30 -18.29
C ASP A 432 -19.00 10.51 -18.87
N GLU A 433 -18.53 11.44 -18.02
CA GLU A 433 -17.71 12.58 -18.43
C GLU A 433 -16.20 12.26 -18.44
N GLY A 434 -15.82 11.04 -18.05
CA GLY A 434 -14.45 10.55 -18.01
C GLY A 434 -14.11 9.63 -19.19
N GLY A 435 -13.11 8.77 -18.96
CA GLY A 435 -12.77 7.67 -19.85
C GLY A 435 -11.88 8.02 -21.04
N GLN A 436 -11.34 9.25 -21.10
CA GLN A 436 -10.44 9.68 -22.17
C GLN A 436 -9.04 9.96 -21.63
N ILE A 437 -8.02 9.69 -22.44
CA ILE A 437 -6.64 10.14 -22.16
C ILE A 437 -6.54 11.62 -22.57
N VAL A 438 -6.55 12.51 -21.59
CA VAL A 438 -6.46 13.97 -21.83
C VAL A 438 -5.00 14.41 -22.03
N PHE A 439 -4.04 13.63 -21.54
CA PHE A 439 -2.62 13.88 -21.74
C PHE A 439 -1.78 12.61 -21.59
N ALA A 440 -0.73 12.49 -22.39
CA ALA A 440 0.33 11.50 -22.21
C ALA A 440 1.68 12.16 -22.54
N GLY A 441 2.59 12.25 -21.57
CA GLY A 441 3.84 13.00 -21.72
C GLY A 441 4.65 13.13 -20.44
N LYS A 442 5.67 13.99 -20.44
CA LYS A 442 6.49 14.24 -19.25
C LYS A 442 5.72 15.10 -18.22
N PRO A 443 5.91 14.91 -16.89
CA PRO A 443 5.15 15.66 -15.88
C PRO A 443 5.17 17.21 -16.04
N PRO A 444 6.30 17.86 -16.36
CA PRO A 444 6.33 19.32 -16.56
C PRO A 444 5.50 19.82 -17.76
N GLU A 445 5.18 18.93 -18.70
CA GLU A 445 4.31 19.23 -19.84
C GLU A 445 2.84 19.09 -19.45
N LEU A 446 2.48 18.12 -18.59
CA LEU A 446 1.14 18.00 -18.01
C LEU A 446 0.76 19.26 -17.25
N ALA A 447 1.66 19.80 -16.43
CA ALA A 447 1.43 21.02 -15.64
C ALA A 447 0.99 22.25 -16.46
N LYS A 448 1.18 22.23 -17.79
CA LYS A 448 0.80 23.31 -18.72
C LYS A 448 -0.52 23.04 -19.46
N ARG A 449 -1.15 21.88 -19.25
CA ARG A 449 -2.37 21.46 -19.97
C ARG A 449 -3.61 22.03 -19.28
N LYS A 450 -4.38 22.83 -20.02
CA LYS A 450 -5.59 23.48 -19.49
C LYS A 450 -6.79 22.54 -19.33
N GLU A 451 -6.83 21.47 -20.12
CA GLU A 451 -7.93 20.49 -20.15
C GLU A 451 -7.80 19.44 -19.03
N SER A 452 -6.62 19.35 -18.39
CA SER A 452 -6.35 18.42 -17.30
C SER A 452 -6.78 19.02 -15.97
N LEU A 453 -7.57 18.27 -15.20
CA LEU A 453 -7.89 18.62 -13.81
C LEU A 453 -6.70 18.40 -12.87
N THR A 454 -5.72 17.57 -13.25
CA THR A 454 -4.48 17.35 -12.48
C THR A 454 -3.47 18.50 -12.66
N ALA A 455 -3.43 19.13 -13.84
CA ALA A 455 -2.39 20.11 -14.19
C ALA A 455 -2.20 21.26 -13.18
N PRO A 456 -3.25 21.91 -12.63
CA PRO A 456 -3.07 22.99 -11.65
C PRO A 456 -2.36 22.52 -10.38
N PHE A 457 -2.70 21.32 -9.88
CA PHE A 457 -2.13 20.75 -8.66
C PHE A 457 -0.68 20.33 -8.88
N LEU A 458 -0.38 19.73 -10.04
CA LEU A 458 0.99 19.41 -10.40
C LEU A 458 1.84 20.69 -10.57
N SER A 459 1.29 21.72 -11.21
CA SER A 459 1.98 23.01 -11.34
C SER A 459 2.25 23.66 -9.99
N GLU A 460 1.28 23.63 -9.08
CA GLU A 460 1.41 24.16 -7.72
C GLU A 460 2.47 23.40 -6.93
N PHE A 461 2.48 22.06 -7.02
CA PHE A 461 3.47 21.21 -6.38
C PHE A 461 4.89 21.44 -6.91
N LEU A 462 5.06 21.56 -8.24
CA LEU A 462 6.37 21.82 -8.87
C LEU A 462 6.92 23.21 -8.47
N ASP A 463 6.06 24.23 -8.46
CA ASP A 463 6.42 25.60 -8.10
C ASP A 463 6.50 25.82 -6.58
N ARG A 464 6.02 24.87 -5.77
CA ARG A 464 5.78 24.97 -4.32
C ARG A 464 5.04 26.25 -3.90
N LYS A 465 4.10 26.70 -4.73
CA LYS A 465 3.10 27.67 -4.29
C LYS A 465 2.12 26.93 -3.39
N HIS A 466 1.62 27.56 -2.33
CA HIS A 466 0.61 26.94 -1.48
C HIS A 466 -0.66 27.78 -1.57
N SER A 467 -1.74 27.14 -1.98
CA SER A 467 -3.09 27.66 -1.94
C SER A 467 -3.47 27.87 -0.46
N LYS A 468 -3.96 29.06 -0.13
CA LYS A 468 -4.54 29.30 1.20
C LYS A 468 -5.88 28.56 1.31
N CYS A 469 -6.07 27.88 2.43
CA CYS A 469 -7.40 27.65 2.99
C CYS A 469 -8.01 29.04 3.32
#